data_AF-A0A9D5T852-F1
#
_entry.id   AF-A0A9D5T852-F1
#
_cell.length_a   1.000
_cell.length_b   1.000
_cell.length_c   1.000
_cell.angle_alpha   90.00
_cell.angle_beta   90.00
_cell.angle_gamma   90.00
#
_symmetry.space_group_name_H-M   'P 1'
#
loop_
_entity.id
_entity.type
_entity.pdbx_description
1 polymer ?
#
loop_
_entity_poly.entity_id
_entity_poly.type
_entity_poly.pdbx_seq_one_letter_code
_entity_poly.pdbx_strand_id
1 'polypeptide(L)'
;MKKRSRSFIAILLVFTMLFSVNSITAFASGEQDNNPVYFVSNMLGGFIDSLIRLLGVLAPTPDYSTVEEYFASDSENFYKGTESFIDNAADGAKWSLGFGKESIVPDNLRDGSKEYYTGGYFTQKVNGVFDDQKAVAIALNDGSGRGTTVFASIDGIGVANADVRAIRSAVELKLREKGIVSDINAININATHCHTVIDTQGIGLDLIPKIFSSFFFGAKRSMNTEFLEVMIDRTSDAIVEAYENTETGRLFYFETAEMGKDEEHGLYLEDEYPYLVNKRYFTENYQNLFACFKFVPDNKNSASTILTNIGAHPTLIDEETKLLSADFPAFMEKKINDAGMNFMFIQGAQAPVSVNKWAELPVNTVSEVDAEIALNPSAEDYKTAILFGYEFARLVLEAQNNLKEIEPILNVKMTEYTVQVETGLLGYGATEGFIGTMMVEDTESKTGYSIVTEAGYIEIGNDIVLLTVPGEIVPQLIYGNVVTAEDSYRGTQWTYEATADLIPEGKTVLVMGLCNDAIGYILPDNDFAHFITDIIWDADGAERLFGPYRRHYEEMLSAGSSAGSTTVSVLNELAKSINS
;
A
#
# COMPACT_ATOMS: atom_id res chain seq x y z
N MET A 1 20.31 11.89 -38.25
CA MET A 1 19.05 12.13 -37.49
C MET A 1 17.86 11.63 -38.31
N LYS A 2 17.22 10.54 -37.86
CA LYS A 2 16.19 9.79 -38.59
C LYS A 2 14.88 10.61 -38.72
N LYS A 3 14.09 10.35 -39.77
CA LYS A 3 12.79 11.00 -40.06
C LYS A 3 11.85 11.13 -38.84
N ARG A 4 11.89 10.15 -37.91
CA ARG A 4 11.17 10.14 -36.63
C ARG A 4 11.57 11.26 -35.65
N SER A 5 12.86 11.63 -35.58
CA SER A 5 13.36 12.69 -34.68
C SER A 5 12.86 14.10 -35.07
N ARG A 6 12.62 14.33 -36.36
CA ARG A 6 12.09 15.62 -36.85
C ARG A 6 10.60 15.76 -36.60
N SER A 7 9.84 14.67 -36.66
CA SER A 7 8.41 14.65 -36.31
C SER A 7 8.19 14.88 -34.81
N PHE A 8 9.00 14.26 -33.94
CA PHE A 8 8.89 14.45 -32.49
C PHE A 8 9.21 15.87 -32.03
N ILE A 9 10.29 16.49 -32.55
CA ILE A 9 10.64 17.88 -32.25
C ILE A 9 9.59 18.86 -32.81
N ALA A 10 9.02 18.57 -33.98
CA ALA A 10 7.96 19.39 -34.57
C ALA A 10 6.65 19.31 -33.78
N ILE A 11 6.31 18.12 -33.26
CA ILE A 11 5.23 17.90 -32.32
C ILE A 11 5.51 18.75 -31.08
N LEU A 12 6.62 18.51 -30.35
CA LEU A 12 6.97 19.25 -29.14
C LEU A 12 6.93 20.79 -29.31
N LEU A 13 7.43 21.32 -30.43
CA LEU A 13 7.39 22.76 -30.75
C LEU A 13 5.97 23.29 -31.02
N VAL A 14 5.11 22.50 -31.67
CA VAL A 14 3.68 22.83 -31.82
C VAL A 14 2.97 22.81 -30.45
N PHE A 15 3.35 21.88 -29.56
CA PHE A 15 2.86 21.83 -28.18
C PHE A 15 3.30 23.05 -27.34
N THR A 16 4.55 23.51 -27.49
CA THR A 16 5.03 24.73 -26.80
C THR A 16 4.35 26.00 -27.35
N MET A 17 4.07 26.04 -28.65
CA MET A 17 3.40 27.19 -29.28
C MET A 17 1.90 27.25 -29.00
N LEU A 18 1.19 26.12 -28.90
CA LEU A 18 -0.24 26.09 -28.58
C LEU A 18 -0.51 26.53 -27.12
N PHE A 19 0.41 26.24 -26.19
CA PHE A 19 0.36 26.76 -24.82
C PHE A 19 0.52 28.28 -24.74
N SER A 20 1.13 28.91 -25.75
CA SER A 20 1.38 30.36 -25.77
C SER A 20 0.27 31.20 -26.43
N VAL A 21 -0.76 30.60 -27.05
CA VAL A 21 -1.69 31.36 -27.92
C VAL A 21 -3.18 31.24 -27.59
N ASN A 22 -3.68 30.25 -26.86
CA ASN A 22 -5.13 30.11 -26.64
C ASN A 22 -5.52 29.97 -25.16
N SER A 23 -5.36 31.06 -24.40
CA SER A 23 -6.19 31.29 -23.22
C SER A 23 -7.17 32.41 -23.55
N ILE A 24 -8.43 32.23 -23.13
CA ILE A 24 -9.59 33.14 -23.26
C ILE A 24 -10.42 32.93 -24.55
N THR A 25 -11.42 32.03 -24.49
CA THR A 25 -12.86 32.35 -24.57
C THR A 25 -13.70 31.09 -24.76
N ALA A 26 -14.59 30.78 -23.80
CA ALA A 26 -16.02 30.55 -24.00
C ALA A 26 -16.67 29.99 -22.72
N PHE A 27 -17.56 30.78 -22.12
CA PHE A 27 -18.42 30.40 -20.99
C PHE A 27 -19.73 29.78 -21.49
N ALA A 28 -20.22 28.81 -20.72
CA ALA A 28 -21.63 28.49 -20.38
C ALA A 28 -22.02 27.01 -20.63
N SER A 29 -22.25 26.25 -19.55
CA SER A 29 -23.59 25.80 -19.09
C SER A 29 -23.50 24.62 -18.11
N GLY A 30 -24.02 24.77 -16.88
CA GLY A 30 -24.27 23.70 -15.91
C GLY A 30 -23.92 24.12 -14.48
N GLU A 31 -24.79 23.89 -13.49
CA GLU A 31 -24.62 24.43 -12.12
C GLU A 31 -23.38 23.88 -11.37
N GLN A 32 -22.76 22.79 -11.84
CA GLN A 32 -21.46 22.30 -11.37
C GLN A 32 -20.30 22.56 -12.36
N ASP A 33 -20.62 22.83 -13.64
CA ASP A 33 -19.71 23.30 -14.71
C ASP A 33 -19.22 24.74 -14.50
N ASN A 34 -19.63 25.39 -13.41
CA ASN A 34 -19.26 26.76 -13.07
C ASN A 34 -18.02 26.87 -12.18
N ASN A 35 -17.39 25.76 -11.76
CA ASN A 35 -16.06 25.85 -11.12
C ASN A 35 -14.98 25.86 -12.22
N PRO A 36 -14.33 27.02 -12.47
CA PRO A 36 -13.35 27.14 -13.55
C PRO A 36 -12.14 26.22 -13.38
N VAL A 37 -11.83 25.71 -12.17
CA VAL A 37 -10.75 24.71 -12.02
C VAL A 37 -11.13 23.38 -12.61
N TYR A 38 -12.33 22.88 -12.30
CA TYR A 38 -12.76 21.58 -12.80
C TYR A 38 -12.83 21.59 -14.32
N PHE A 39 -13.31 22.68 -14.91
CA PHE A 39 -13.29 22.87 -16.37
C PHE A 39 -11.87 22.86 -16.94
N VAL A 40 -10.96 23.68 -16.38
CA VAL A 40 -9.57 23.78 -16.86
C VAL A 40 -8.81 22.48 -16.67
N SER A 41 -8.97 21.83 -15.52
CA SER A 41 -8.35 20.54 -15.20
C SER A 41 -8.86 19.43 -16.14
N ASN A 42 -10.18 19.32 -16.34
CA ASN A 42 -10.73 18.31 -17.25
C ASN A 42 -10.29 18.56 -18.71
N MET A 43 -10.20 19.83 -19.14
CA MET A 43 -9.74 20.18 -20.49
C MET A 43 -8.24 19.87 -20.70
N LEU A 44 -7.38 20.29 -19.77
CA LEU A 44 -5.93 20.03 -19.84
C LEU A 44 -5.63 18.54 -19.66
N GLY A 45 -6.33 17.89 -18.75
CA GLY A 45 -6.23 16.46 -18.49
C GLY A 45 -6.59 15.63 -19.72
N GLY A 46 -7.76 15.88 -20.33
CA GLY A 46 -8.17 15.20 -21.57
C GLY A 46 -7.20 15.41 -22.74
N PHE A 47 -6.52 16.56 -22.78
CA PHE A 47 -5.45 16.81 -23.75
C PHE A 47 -4.20 15.98 -23.47
N ILE A 48 -3.75 15.88 -22.21
CA ILE A 48 -2.65 15.01 -21.79
C ILE A 48 -2.99 13.54 -22.09
N ASP A 49 -4.21 13.10 -21.81
CA ASP A 49 -4.66 11.74 -22.09
C ASP A 49 -4.58 11.41 -23.57
N SER A 50 -5.00 12.35 -24.41
CA SER A 50 -4.92 12.21 -25.87
C SER A 50 -3.47 12.11 -26.34
N LEU A 51 -2.56 12.87 -25.72
CA LEU A 51 -1.14 12.82 -26.02
C LEU A 51 -0.52 11.49 -25.58
N ILE A 52 -0.82 11.02 -24.38
CA ILE A 52 -0.33 9.73 -23.85
C ILE A 52 -0.80 8.58 -24.74
N ARG A 53 -2.08 8.57 -25.13
CA ARG A 53 -2.62 7.58 -26.09
C ARG A 53 -1.87 7.59 -27.42
N LEU A 54 -1.58 8.78 -27.95
CA LEU A 54 -0.80 8.91 -29.19
C LEU A 54 0.63 8.39 -29.02
N LEU A 55 1.25 8.62 -27.86
CA LEU A 55 2.57 8.07 -27.54
C LEU A 55 2.54 6.55 -27.39
N GLY A 56 1.52 5.98 -26.74
CA GLY A 56 1.32 4.54 -26.58
C GLY A 56 1.17 3.80 -27.92
N VAL A 57 0.46 4.38 -28.90
CA VAL A 57 0.38 3.82 -30.28
C VAL A 57 1.74 3.82 -30.98
N LEU A 58 2.66 4.69 -30.58
CA LEU A 58 3.98 4.85 -31.20
C LEU A 58 5.10 4.09 -30.45
N ALA A 59 4.88 3.75 -29.18
CA ALA A 59 5.78 2.99 -28.34
C ALA A 59 5.58 1.48 -28.57
N PRO A 60 6.66 0.68 -28.62
CA PRO A 60 6.53 -0.76 -28.60
C PRO A 60 6.08 -1.21 -27.21
N THR A 61 4.79 -1.53 -27.05
CA THR A 61 4.26 -2.16 -25.84
C THR A 61 4.66 -3.64 -25.80
N PRO A 62 4.88 -4.22 -24.59
CA PRO A 62 5.01 -5.67 -24.45
C PRO A 62 3.77 -6.40 -24.98
N ASP A 63 3.95 -7.65 -25.39
CA ASP A 63 2.87 -8.54 -25.82
C ASP A 63 2.16 -9.07 -24.56
N TYR A 64 0.95 -8.60 -24.30
CA TYR A 64 0.15 -8.99 -23.14
C TYR A 64 -0.98 -9.92 -23.59
N SER A 65 -1.31 -10.92 -22.79
CA SER A 65 -2.51 -11.74 -23.04
C SER A 65 -3.78 -10.91 -22.89
N THR A 66 -4.84 -11.29 -23.58
CA THR A 66 -6.17 -10.71 -23.33
C THR A 66 -6.70 -11.10 -21.94
N VAL A 67 -7.67 -10.36 -21.42
CA VAL A 67 -8.40 -10.73 -20.18
C VAL A 67 -8.93 -12.17 -20.27
N GLU A 68 -9.54 -12.54 -21.40
CA GLU A 68 -10.10 -13.87 -21.61
C GLU A 68 -9.03 -14.97 -21.59
N GLU A 69 -7.90 -14.75 -22.25
CA GLU A 69 -6.79 -15.70 -22.27
C GLU A 69 -6.14 -15.89 -20.90
N TYR A 70 -5.98 -14.79 -20.14
CA TYR A 70 -5.41 -14.84 -18.79
C TYR A 70 -6.25 -15.74 -17.87
N PHE A 71 -7.56 -15.45 -17.78
CA PHE A 71 -8.48 -16.18 -16.90
C PHE A 71 -8.90 -17.56 -17.44
N ALA A 72 -8.54 -17.91 -18.68
CA ALA A 72 -8.77 -19.25 -19.22
C ALA A 72 -7.76 -20.30 -18.72
N SER A 73 -6.66 -19.87 -18.11
CA SER A 73 -5.60 -20.73 -17.59
C SER A 73 -5.50 -20.70 -16.07
N ASP A 74 -4.87 -21.71 -15.47
CA ASP A 74 -4.55 -21.67 -14.04
C ASP A 74 -3.45 -20.62 -13.80
N SER A 75 -3.75 -19.68 -12.91
CA SER A 75 -2.88 -18.56 -12.61
C SER A 75 -1.65 -19.01 -11.79
N GLU A 76 -0.46 -18.85 -12.34
CA GLU A 76 0.78 -19.34 -11.73
C GLU A 76 1.16 -18.56 -10.46
N ASN A 77 1.42 -19.28 -9.36
CA ASN A 77 1.77 -18.68 -8.06
C ASN A 77 0.67 -17.75 -7.50
N PHE A 78 -0.58 -17.95 -7.90
CA PHE A 78 -1.75 -17.41 -7.21
C PHE A 78 -2.23 -18.42 -6.16
N TYR A 79 -2.50 -17.94 -4.94
CA TYR A 79 -3.01 -18.77 -3.86
C TYR A 79 -4.47 -18.43 -3.57
N LYS A 80 -5.38 -19.38 -3.79
CA LYS A 80 -6.82 -19.20 -3.54
C LYS A 80 -7.19 -19.15 -2.05
N GLY A 81 -6.28 -19.62 -1.17
CA GLY A 81 -6.52 -19.76 0.27
C GLY A 81 -7.00 -21.16 0.65
N THR A 82 -7.79 -21.24 1.71
CA THR A 82 -8.33 -22.50 2.25
C THR A 82 -9.41 -23.09 1.34
N GLU A 83 -9.40 -24.41 1.14
CA GLU A 83 -10.41 -25.10 0.32
C GLU A 83 -11.83 -25.03 0.91
N SER A 84 -11.94 -24.98 2.23
CA SER A 84 -13.22 -24.91 2.96
C SER A 84 -13.10 -23.97 4.15
N PHE A 85 -14.21 -23.34 4.53
CA PHE A 85 -14.32 -22.48 5.70
C PHE A 85 -14.89 -23.29 6.88
N ILE A 86 -14.48 -22.96 8.10
CA ILE A 86 -15.01 -23.54 9.33
C ILE A 86 -15.49 -22.44 10.27
N ASP A 87 -16.60 -22.67 10.95
CA ASP A 87 -17.17 -21.74 11.94
C ASP A 87 -16.79 -22.11 13.38
N ASN A 88 -16.17 -23.28 13.58
CA ASN A 88 -15.74 -23.77 14.87
C ASN A 88 -14.32 -24.34 14.73
N ALA A 89 -13.50 -24.12 15.75
CA ALA A 89 -12.19 -24.73 15.86
C ALA A 89 -12.30 -26.27 15.75
N ALA A 90 -11.35 -26.89 15.05
CA ALA A 90 -11.29 -28.35 14.98
C ALA A 90 -10.97 -28.97 16.36
N ASP A 91 -11.38 -30.22 16.57
CA ASP A 91 -11.17 -30.91 17.85
C ASP A 91 -9.68 -30.96 18.24
N GLY A 92 -9.33 -30.29 19.34
CA GLY A 92 -7.95 -30.22 19.82
C GLY A 92 -7.04 -29.29 19.00
N ALA A 93 -7.61 -28.49 18.10
CA ALA A 93 -6.89 -27.49 17.32
C ALA A 93 -6.15 -26.50 18.23
N LYS A 94 -5.02 -26.03 17.73
CA LYS A 94 -4.18 -25.06 18.43
C LYS A 94 -3.43 -24.22 17.41
N TRP A 95 -3.35 -22.93 17.68
CA TRP A 95 -2.51 -22.04 16.91
C TRP A 95 -1.06 -22.50 16.92
N SER A 96 -0.43 -22.43 15.76
CA SER A 96 1.02 -22.44 15.65
C SER A 96 1.47 -21.27 14.79
N LEU A 97 2.58 -20.66 15.20
CA LEU A 97 3.17 -19.53 14.52
C LEU A 97 4.69 -19.73 14.49
N GLY A 98 5.27 -19.55 13.31
CA GLY A 98 6.71 -19.33 13.18
C GLY A 98 7.01 -17.91 12.71
N PHE A 99 8.22 -17.43 13.00
CA PHE A 99 8.67 -16.07 12.71
C PHE A 99 10.02 -16.14 11.98
N GLY A 100 10.18 -15.29 10.96
CA GLY A 100 11.42 -15.14 10.21
C GLY A 100 11.63 -13.69 9.79
N LYS A 101 12.89 -13.29 9.65
CA LYS A 101 13.25 -11.90 9.36
C LYS A 101 14.60 -11.82 8.65
N GLU A 102 14.63 -11.08 7.55
CA GLU A 102 15.85 -10.85 6.80
C GLU A 102 16.00 -9.38 6.39
N SER A 103 17.22 -8.87 6.51
CA SER A 103 17.56 -7.55 5.97
C SER A 103 17.56 -7.62 4.46
N ILE A 104 16.87 -6.72 3.76
CA ILE A 104 16.92 -6.62 2.30
C ILE A 104 17.90 -5.55 1.79
N VAL A 105 18.64 -4.90 2.69
CA VAL A 105 19.66 -3.90 2.32
C VAL A 105 20.88 -4.59 1.68
N PRO A 106 21.26 -4.22 0.44
CA PRO A 106 22.41 -4.81 -0.23
C PRO A 106 23.74 -4.29 0.35
N ASP A 107 24.78 -5.12 0.32
CA ASP A 107 26.08 -4.82 0.95
C ASP A 107 26.74 -3.55 0.36
N ASN A 108 26.52 -3.30 -0.93
CA ASN A 108 27.07 -2.14 -1.63
C ASN A 108 26.40 -0.80 -1.28
N LEU A 109 25.21 -0.80 -0.67
CA LEU A 109 24.67 0.38 0.00
C LEU A 109 25.32 0.56 1.38
N ARG A 110 25.51 -0.54 2.11
CA ARG A 110 26.10 -0.51 3.46
C ARG A 110 27.53 0.00 3.47
N ASP A 111 28.33 -0.36 2.47
CA ASP A 111 29.72 0.08 2.32
C ASP A 111 29.87 1.42 1.56
N GLY A 112 28.76 2.01 1.11
CA GLY A 112 28.70 3.29 0.40
C GLY A 112 29.24 3.25 -1.04
N SER A 113 29.46 2.05 -1.61
CA SER A 113 29.96 1.91 -2.99
C SER A 113 28.90 2.15 -4.07
N LYS A 114 27.61 2.12 -3.72
CA LYS A 114 26.50 2.37 -4.63
C LYS A 114 25.35 3.13 -3.96
N GLU A 115 24.83 4.12 -4.67
CA GLU A 115 23.59 4.83 -4.29
C GLU A 115 22.38 4.16 -4.92
N TYR A 116 21.25 4.26 -4.23
CA TYR A 116 19.96 3.74 -4.67
C TYR A 116 18.90 4.83 -4.65
N TYR A 117 17.98 4.79 -5.61
CA TYR A 117 16.79 5.64 -5.56
C TYR A 117 15.82 5.14 -4.48
N THR A 118 15.11 6.06 -3.84
CA THR A 118 14.01 5.71 -2.94
C THR A 118 12.70 5.63 -3.70
N GLY A 119 11.73 4.90 -3.11
CA GLY A 119 10.42 4.67 -3.73
C GLY A 119 9.39 5.79 -3.49
N GLY A 120 9.49 6.50 -2.35
CA GLY A 120 8.47 7.46 -1.93
C GLY A 120 8.69 8.89 -2.38
N TYR A 121 9.93 9.38 -2.35
CA TYR A 121 10.28 10.72 -2.80
C TYR A 121 10.97 10.67 -4.17
N PHE A 122 10.26 11.13 -5.20
CA PHE A 122 10.82 11.24 -6.55
C PHE A 122 12.17 11.96 -6.49
N THR A 123 13.16 11.42 -7.19
CA THR A 123 14.55 11.96 -7.32
C THR A 123 15.48 11.60 -6.16
N GLN A 124 14.95 11.28 -4.98
CA GLN A 124 15.78 11.07 -3.80
C GLN A 124 16.64 9.83 -3.97
N LYS A 125 17.88 9.93 -3.47
CA LYS A 125 18.83 8.83 -3.37
C LYS A 125 19.34 8.69 -1.97
N VAL A 126 19.55 7.44 -1.58
CA VAL A 126 20.25 7.05 -0.36
C VAL A 126 21.63 6.50 -0.69
N ASN A 127 22.59 6.80 0.17
CA ASN A 127 24.00 6.41 0.03
C ASN A 127 24.58 5.75 1.30
N GLY A 128 23.70 5.42 2.24
CA GLY A 128 24.01 4.68 3.45
C GLY A 128 22.73 4.29 4.18
N VAL A 129 22.88 3.80 5.41
CA VAL A 129 21.81 3.17 6.20
C VAL A 129 21.77 3.81 7.59
N PHE A 130 20.62 4.32 8.00
CA PHE A 130 20.38 4.79 9.37
C PHE A 130 19.82 3.65 10.22
N ASP A 131 18.76 3.01 9.73
CA ASP A 131 18.19 1.76 10.24
C ASP A 131 17.89 0.80 9.08
N ASP A 132 17.50 -0.44 9.38
CA ASP A 132 17.43 -1.51 8.40
C ASP A 132 16.17 -1.47 7.52
N GLN A 133 16.31 -1.76 6.22
CA GLN A 133 15.19 -2.15 5.35
C GLN A 133 15.11 -3.67 5.35
N LYS A 134 13.98 -4.26 5.74
CA LYS A 134 13.86 -5.72 5.93
C LYS A 134 12.55 -6.29 5.39
N ALA A 135 12.54 -7.61 5.28
CA ALA A 135 11.35 -8.43 5.15
C ALA A 135 11.13 -9.20 6.46
N VAL A 136 9.92 -9.13 6.99
CA VAL A 136 9.47 -9.88 8.17
C VAL A 136 8.34 -10.79 7.77
N ALA A 137 8.37 -12.05 8.20
CA ALA A 137 7.31 -13.02 7.90
C ALA A 137 6.86 -13.78 9.14
N ILE A 138 5.58 -14.14 9.14
CA ILE A 138 5.02 -15.16 10.02
C ILE A 138 4.37 -16.27 9.19
N ALA A 139 4.45 -17.51 9.68
CA ALA A 139 3.68 -18.63 9.17
C ALA A 139 2.66 -19.03 10.23
N LEU A 140 1.36 -18.83 9.96
CA LEU A 140 0.25 -19.05 10.89
C LEU A 140 -0.57 -20.26 10.46
N ASN A 141 -0.86 -21.16 11.40
CA ASN A 141 -1.68 -22.35 11.16
C ASN A 141 -2.60 -22.57 12.36
N ASP A 142 -3.89 -22.81 12.10
CA ASP A 142 -4.92 -23.02 13.12
C ASP A 142 -4.95 -24.45 13.67
N GLY A 143 -4.10 -25.35 13.16
CA GLY A 143 -4.05 -26.74 13.57
C GLY A 143 -5.24 -27.58 13.06
N SER A 144 -6.05 -27.05 12.15
CA SER A 144 -7.19 -27.78 11.58
C SER A 144 -6.78 -28.76 10.46
N GLY A 145 -5.54 -28.67 9.98
CA GLY A 145 -5.06 -29.44 8.82
C GLY A 145 -5.45 -28.87 7.45
N ARG A 146 -5.97 -27.63 7.38
CA ARG A 146 -6.30 -26.93 6.12
C ARG A 146 -5.13 -26.15 5.52
N GLY A 147 -3.94 -26.31 6.08
CA GLY A 147 -2.69 -25.71 5.61
C GLY A 147 -2.27 -24.47 6.38
N THR A 148 -1.08 -23.99 6.06
CA THR A 148 -0.42 -22.85 6.70
C THR A 148 -0.58 -21.59 5.85
N THR A 149 -0.98 -20.47 6.45
CA THR A 149 -1.00 -19.17 5.77
C THR A 149 0.18 -18.34 6.22
N VAL A 150 0.94 -17.82 5.26
CA VAL A 150 2.05 -16.91 5.51
C VAL A 150 1.59 -15.46 5.36
N PHE A 151 1.98 -14.61 6.29
CA PHE A 151 1.90 -13.16 6.16
C PHE A 151 3.32 -12.60 6.19
N ALA A 152 3.68 -11.79 5.20
CA ALA A 152 4.96 -11.11 5.14
C ALA A 152 4.76 -9.60 4.99
N SER A 153 5.70 -8.83 5.53
CA SER A 153 5.77 -7.39 5.42
C SER A 153 7.16 -6.97 4.98
N ILE A 154 7.21 -6.17 3.92
CA ILE A 154 8.44 -5.64 3.35
C ILE A 154 8.49 -4.14 3.65
N ASP A 155 9.61 -3.69 4.21
CA ASP A 155 9.91 -2.27 4.31
C ASP A 155 10.11 -1.69 2.92
N GLY A 156 9.11 -0.96 2.41
CA GLY A 156 9.05 -0.56 1.01
C GLY A 156 7.84 0.32 0.73
N ILE A 157 7.86 1.03 -0.40
CA ILE A 157 6.73 1.87 -0.84
C ILE A 157 5.53 1.02 -1.26
N GLY A 158 5.79 -0.16 -1.82
CA GLY A 158 4.82 -1.07 -2.42
C GLY A 158 5.55 -2.24 -3.06
N VAL A 159 4.86 -3.34 -3.33
CA VAL A 159 5.43 -4.51 -4.00
C VAL A 159 4.48 -4.93 -5.10
N ALA A 160 4.96 -4.96 -6.34
CA ALA A 160 4.11 -5.24 -7.47
C ALA A 160 3.76 -6.74 -7.56
N ASN A 161 2.59 -7.10 -8.10
CA ASN A 161 2.11 -8.48 -8.08
C ASN A 161 3.08 -9.49 -8.75
N ALA A 162 3.78 -9.10 -9.82
CA ALA A 162 4.74 -10.01 -10.44
C ALA A 162 5.93 -10.32 -9.52
N ASP A 163 6.36 -9.37 -8.69
CA ASP A 163 7.43 -9.57 -7.71
C ASP A 163 6.94 -10.42 -6.53
N VAL A 164 5.68 -10.23 -6.09
CA VAL A 164 5.02 -11.10 -5.10
C VAL A 164 4.99 -12.55 -5.59
N ARG A 165 4.64 -12.77 -6.85
CA ARG A 165 4.64 -14.12 -7.46
C ARG A 165 6.05 -14.70 -7.60
N ALA A 166 7.04 -13.86 -7.91
CA ALA A 166 8.43 -14.29 -7.93
C ALA A 166 8.92 -14.73 -6.54
N ILE A 167 8.55 -14.00 -5.48
CA ILE A 167 8.82 -14.38 -4.08
C ILE A 167 8.14 -15.71 -3.75
N ARG A 168 6.85 -15.85 -4.07
CA ARG A 168 6.09 -17.10 -3.87
C ARG A 168 6.77 -18.30 -4.56
N SER A 169 7.18 -18.13 -5.81
CA SER A 169 7.90 -19.17 -6.56
C SER A 169 9.26 -19.52 -5.92
N ALA A 170 10.00 -18.51 -5.45
CA ALA A 170 11.28 -18.70 -4.76
C ALA A 170 11.13 -19.45 -3.43
N VAL A 171 10.07 -19.18 -2.65
CA VAL A 171 9.75 -19.92 -1.42
C VAL A 171 9.55 -21.40 -1.72
N GLU A 172 8.70 -21.74 -2.68
CA GLU A 172 8.43 -23.15 -3.05
C GLU A 172 9.68 -23.86 -3.58
N LEU A 173 10.52 -23.14 -4.34
CA LEU A 173 11.81 -23.67 -4.78
C LEU A 173 12.73 -23.99 -3.61
N LYS A 174 12.93 -23.04 -2.67
CA LYS A 174 13.81 -23.19 -1.52
C LYS A 174 13.35 -24.30 -0.57
N LEU A 175 12.05 -24.41 -0.29
CA LEU A 175 11.49 -25.50 0.51
C LEU A 175 11.72 -26.86 -0.16
N ARG A 176 11.48 -26.96 -1.47
CA ARG A 176 11.73 -28.18 -2.24
C ARG A 176 13.21 -28.57 -2.26
N GLU A 177 14.13 -27.61 -2.39
CA GLU A 177 15.58 -27.85 -2.34
C GLU A 177 16.04 -28.37 -0.96
N LYS A 178 15.35 -27.95 0.11
CA LYS A 178 15.50 -28.50 1.47
C LYS A 178 14.84 -29.86 1.66
N GLY A 179 14.10 -30.37 0.67
CA GLY A 179 13.36 -31.62 0.75
C GLY A 179 12.05 -31.53 1.52
N ILE A 180 11.53 -30.30 1.72
CA ILE A 180 10.28 -30.01 2.41
C ILE A 180 9.15 -29.94 1.37
N VAL A 181 8.05 -30.66 1.63
CA VAL A 181 6.78 -30.46 0.93
C VAL A 181 5.94 -29.58 1.82
N SER A 182 5.69 -28.35 1.37
CA SER A 182 4.93 -27.35 2.12
C SER A 182 3.44 -27.69 2.13
N ASP A 183 2.75 -27.29 3.20
CA ASP A 183 1.28 -27.25 3.29
C ASP A 183 0.76 -25.80 3.18
N ILE A 184 1.55 -24.91 2.57
CA ILE A 184 1.22 -23.49 2.47
C ILE A 184 -0.01 -23.31 1.57
N ASN A 185 -1.07 -22.72 2.11
CA ASN A 185 -2.32 -22.46 1.39
C ASN A 185 -2.45 -21.02 0.88
N ALA A 186 -1.63 -20.10 1.42
CA ALA A 186 -1.53 -18.71 0.99
C ALA A 186 -0.25 -18.05 1.48
N ILE A 187 0.28 -17.12 0.69
CA ILE A 187 1.38 -16.21 1.05
C ILE A 187 0.91 -14.79 0.74
N ASN A 188 0.59 -14.02 1.77
CA ASN A 188 0.12 -12.64 1.66
C ASN A 188 1.26 -11.68 2.03
N ILE A 189 1.65 -10.80 1.11
CA ILE A 189 2.81 -9.91 1.27
C ILE A 189 2.34 -8.47 1.21
N ASN A 190 2.49 -7.69 2.28
CA ASN A 190 2.26 -6.25 2.24
C ASN A 190 3.55 -5.44 2.28
N ALA A 191 3.44 -4.17 1.90
CA ALA A 191 4.48 -3.18 2.13
C ALA A 191 4.14 -2.32 3.36
N THR A 192 5.15 -1.93 4.15
CA THR A 192 4.96 -0.99 5.26
C THR A 192 4.66 0.43 4.77
N HIS A 193 4.91 0.69 3.49
CA HIS A 193 4.77 1.98 2.80
C HIS A 193 5.83 3.02 3.19
N CYS A 194 7.06 2.61 3.53
CA CYS A 194 8.12 3.57 3.88
C CYS A 194 8.65 4.32 2.64
N HIS A 195 8.87 5.63 2.79
CA HIS A 195 9.22 6.51 1.65
C HIS A 195 10.73 6.70 1.44
N THR A 196 11.54 6.54 2.49
CA THR A 196 13.00 6.79 2.48
C THR A 196 13.85 5.51 2.41
N VAL A 197 13.25 4.42 1.91
CA VAL A 197 13.91 3.13 1.65
C VAL A 197 14.19 2.89 0.17
N ILE A 198 15.04 1.92 -0.18
CA ILE A 198 15.30 1.58 -1.59
C ILE A 198 13.98 1.24 -2.28
N ASP A 199 13.78 1.79 -3.47
CA ASP A 199 12.56 1.59 -4.26
C ASP A 199 12.26 0.10 -4.53
N THR A 200 11.16 -0.38 -3.95
CA THR A 200 10.66 -1.76 -4.06
C THR A 200 9.63 -1.96 -5.18
N GLN A 201 9.22 -0.90 -5.87
CA GLN A 201 8.13 -0.94 -6.86
C GLN A 201 8.58 -0.50 -8.26
N GLY A 202 9.51 0.46 -8.33
CA GLY A 202 9.98 1.10 -9.56
C GLY A 202 9.32 2.47 -9.83
N ILE A 203 8.84 3.16 -8.79
CA ILE A 203 8.22 4.49 -8.92
C ILE A 203 9.24 5.62 -8.79
N GLY A 204 10.41 5.34 -8.19
CA GLY A 204 11.50 6.30 -8.11
C GLY A 204 11.87 6.86 -9.49
N LEU A 205 12.51 8.03 -9.50
CA LEU A 205 12.72 8.85 -10.70
C LEU A 205 13.50 8.20 -11.86
N ASP A 206 13.87 6.93 -11.75
CA ASP A 206 14.24 6.11 -12.90
C ASP A 206 13.06 5.96 -13.89
N LEU A 207 11.81 6.10 -13.46
CA LEU A 207 10.63 6.01 -14.33
C LEU A 207 10.64 7.07 -15.46
N ILE A 208 10.81 8.36 -15.15
CA ILE A 208 10.75 9.44 -16.16
C ILE A 208 11.85 9.32 -17.24
N PRO A 209 13.15 9.18 -16.91
CA PRO A 209 14.19 8.91 -17.88
C PRO A 209 13.96 7.59 -18.65
N LYS A 210 13.39 6.55 -18.01
CA LYS A 210 13.08 5.28 -18.68
C LYS A 210 11.95 5.41 -19.68
N ILE A 211 10.90 6.19 -19.38
CA ILE A 211 9.86 6.61 -20.33
C ILE A 211 10.49 7.24 -21.58
N PHE A 212 11.44 8.17 -21.41
CA PHE A 212 12.14 8.76 -22.57
C PHE A 212 13.05 7.77 -23.30
N SER A 213 13.66 6.82 -22.59
CA SER A 213 14.60 5.84 -23.16
C SER A 213 13.93 4.67 -23.88
N SER A 214 12.75 4.21 -23.41
CA SER A 214 12.01 3.06 -23.97
C SER A 214 11.62 3.30 -25.42
N PHE A 215 11.28 4.56 -25.74
CA PHE A 215 10.98 5.03 -27.10
C PHE A 215 12.11 4.72 -28.11
N PHE A 216 13.34 4.58 -27.63
CA PHE A 216 14.51 4.30 -28.48
C PHE A 216 15.09 2.89 -28.30
N PHE A 217 14.92 2.25 -27.14
CA PHE A 217 15.69 1.06 -26.75
C PHE A 217 14.88 -0.09 -26.14
N GLY A 218 13.55 0.03 -26.03
CA GLY A 218 12.65 -0.99 -25.46
C GLY A 218 12.43 -0.86 -23.95
N ALA A 219 11.36 -1.48 -23.45
CA ALA A 219 10.94 -1.42 -22.05
C ALA A 219 11.91 -2.14 -21.09
N LYS A 220 12.17 -1.55 -19.92
CA LYS A 220 12.96 -2.14 -18.83
C LYS A 220 12.39 -1.72 -17.48
N ARG A 221 12.36 -2.64 -16.51
CA ARG A 221 11.92 -2.36 -15.13
C ARG A 221 12.62 -1.13 -14.55
N SER A 222 11.84 -0.29 -13.87
CA SER A 222 12.35 0.92 -13.21
C SER A 222 13.14 0.63 -11.95
N MET A 223 12.75 -0.39 -11.20
CA MET A 223 13.50 -0.85 -10.03
C MET A 223 14.91 -1.34 -10.40
N ASN A 224 15.86 -1.17 -9.49
CA ASN A 224 17.23 -1.65 -9.66
C ASN A 224 17.27 -3.18 -9.68
N THR A 225 17.75 -3.79 -10.77
CA THR A 225 17.71 -5.25 -10.96
C THR A 225 18.47 -6.04 -9.89
N GLU A 226 19.62 -5.54 -9.45
CA GLU A 226 20.40 -6.18 -8.38
C GLU A 226 19.65 -6.15 -7.05
N PHE A 227 18.97 -5.03 -6.74
CA PHE A 227 18.15 -4.94 -5.54
C PHE A 227 16.90 -5.82 -5.63
N LEU A 228 16.26 -5.92 -6.81
CA LEU A 228 15.13 -6.82 -7.02
C LEU A 228 15.50 -8.28 -6.72
N GLU A 229 16.65 -8.74 -7.19
CA GLU A 229 17.15 -10.09 -6.91
C GLU A 229 17.38 -10.29 -5.40
N VAL A 230 18.01 -9.32 -4.72
CA VAL A 230 18.21 -9.34 -3.26
C VAL A 230 16.88 -9.36 -2.50
N MET A 231 15.91 -8.54 -2.92
CA MET A 231 14.59 -8.46 -2.29
C MET A 231 13.83 -9.79 -2.41
N ILE A 232 13.79 -10.40 -3.60
CA ILE A 232 13.14 -11.70 -3.83
C ILE A 232 13.82 -12.79 -2.99
N ASP A 233 15.15 -12.87 -3.06
CA ASP A 233 15.92 -13.90 -2.37
C ASP A 233 15.74 -13.81 -0.85
N ARG A 234 15.98 -12.63 -0.27
CA ARG A 234 15.95 -12.47 1.18
C ARG A 234 14.54 -12.45 1.76
N THR A 235 13.53 -11.98 1.02
CA THR A 235 12.13 -12.13 1.44
C THR A 235 11.72 -13.60 1.47
N SER A 236 12.10 -14.37 0.44
CA SER A 236 11.81 -15.81 0.44
C SER A 236 12.56 -16.55 1.56
N ASP A 237 13.75 -16.11 1.95
CA ASP A 237 14.45 -16.65 3.13
C ASP A 237 13.70 -16.36 4.44
N ALA A 238 13.22 -15.13 4.65
CA ALA A 238 12.42 -14.79 5.83
C ALA A 238 11.14 -15.65 5.91
N ILE A 239 10.46 -15.90 4.78
CA ILE A 239 9.27 -16.76 4.72
C ILE A 239 9.62 -18.22 5.01
N VAL A 240 10.70 -18.74 4.42
CA VAL A 240 11.17 -20.11 4.66
C VAL A 240 11.55 -20.31 6.12
N GLU A 241 12.27 -19.35 6.70
CA GLU A 241 12.61 -19.34 8.13
C GLU A 241 11.35 -19.33 9.00
N ALA A 242 10.38 -18.46 8.69
CA ALA A 242 9.11 -18.42 9.42
C ALA A 242 8.38 -19.77 9.35
N TYR A 243 8.36 -20.42 8.19
CA TYR A 243 7.74 -21.74 8.02
C TYR A 243 8.45 -22.83 8.84
N GLU A 244 9.79 -22.88 8.78
CA GLU A 244 10.60 -23.87 9.49
C GLU A 244 10.57 -23.71 11.02
N ASN A 245 10.42 -22.48 11.52
CA ASN A 245 10.45 -22.15 12.94
C ASN A 245 9.07 -22.17 13.62
N THR A 246 8.09 -22.90 13.04
CA THR A 246 6.72 -22.94 13.57
C THR A 246 6.65 -23.65 14.93
N GLU A 247 6.09 -22.97 15.93
CA GLU A 247 5.83 -23.51 17.27
C GLU A 247 4.35 -23.38 17.64
N THR A 248 3.83 -24.29 18.46
CA THR A 248 2.47 -24.19 18.99
C THR A 248 2.37 -23.13 20.09
N GLY A 249 1.21 -22.48 20.20
CA GLY A 249 0.99 -21.43 21.19
C GLY A 249 -0.45 -20.94 21.26
N ARG A 250 -0.62 -19.72 21.74
CA ARG A 250 -1.92 -19.05 21.89
C ARG A 250 -1.89 -17.70 21.19
N LEU A 251 -2.94 -17.40 20.44
CA LEU A 251 -3.12 -16.12 19.77
C LEU A 251 -4.07 -15.25 20.58
N PHE A 252 -3.70 -13.99 20.73
CA PHE A 252 -4.51 -12.98 21.40
C PHE A 252 -4.69 -11.78 20.49
N TYR A 253 -5.80 -11.09 20.67
CA TYR A 253 -6.13 -9.83 20.05
C TYR A 253 -6.32 -8.77 21.13
N PHE A 254 -5.90 -7.55 20.83
CA PHE A 254 -6.13 -6.37 21.64
C PHE A 254 -6.01 -5.12 20.79
N GLU A 255 -6.49 -4.01 21.31
CA GLU A 255 -6.50 -2.72 20.64
C GLU A 255 -5.81 -1.71 21.55
N THR A 256 -5.06 -0.76 20.99
CA THR A 256 -4.57 0.36 21.80
C THR A 256 -5.71 1.33 22.07
N ALA A 257 -5.75 1.91 23.26
CA ALA A 257 -6.70 2.99 23.54
C ALA A 257 -6.40 4.21 22.65
N GLU A 258 -7.43 5.01 22.36
CA GLU A 258 -7.28 6.41 21.90
C GLU A 258 -6.61 6.64 20.53
N MET A 259 -6.92 5.81 19.51
CA MET A 259 -6.54 6.10 18.11
C MET A 259 -7.71 6.31 17.13
N GLY A 260 -8.96 5.92 17.46
CA GLY A 260 -10.02 5.97 16.44
C GLY A 260 -11.42 5.51 16.79
N LYS A 261 -11.99 5.95 17.92
CA LYS A 261 -13.43 5.89 18.13
C LYS A 261 -13.91 7.22 18.67
N ASP A 262 -14.30 8.13 17.77
CA ASP A 262 -15.05 9.32 18.14
C ASP A 262 -16.53 9.07 17.80
N GLU A 263 -17.41 9.31 18.77
CA GLU A 263 -18.86 9.19 18.62
C GLU A 263 -19.53 10.58 18.44
N GLU A 264 -18.79 11.70 18.45
CA GLU A 264 -19.41 13.03 18.65
C GLU A 264 -18.96 14.21 17.77
N HIS A 265 -17.96 14.12 16.89
CA HIS A 265 -17.47 15.33 16.19
C HIS A 265 -17.37 15.25 14.66
N GLY A 266 -17.55 16.42 14.04
CA GLY A 266 -17.61 16.62 12.61
C GLY A 266 -16.79 17.82 12.13
N LEU A 267 -16.35 17.70 10.88
CA LEU A 267 -15.68 18.64 9.98
C LEU A 267 -14.32 19.23 10.41
N TYR A 268 -13.27 18.87 9.66
CA TYR A 268 -11.95 19.53 9.56
C TYR A 268 -11.45 20.19 10.85
N LEU A 269 -10.94 19.41 11.79
CA LEU A 269 -10.16 19.98 12.89
C LEU A 269 -8.91 19.15 13.16
N GLU A 270 -7.81 19.86 13.35
CA GLU A 270 -6.51 19.41 13.84
C GLU A 270 -6.58 18.78 15.26
N ASP A 271 -7.80 18.57 15.79
CA ASP A 271 -8.09 18.33 17.21
C ASP A 271 -8.66 16.93 17.53
N GLU A 272 -8.90 16.05 16.55
CA GLU A 272 -9.70 14.83 16.81
C GLU A 272 -8.91 13.53 17.04
N TYR A 273 -7.63 13.45 16.67
CA TYR A 273 -6.75 12.33 17.03
C TYR A 273 -5.34 12.84 17.32
N PRO A 274 -4.76 12.59 18.51
CA PRO A 274 -3.47 13.17 18.83
C PRO A 274 -2.43 12.78 17.79
N TYR A 275 -2.51 11.56 17.23
CA TYR A 275 -1.42 11.02 16.43
C TYR A 275 -1.67 10.82 14.94
N LEU A 276 -2.90 10.84 14.43
CA LEU A 276 -3.20 10.58 13.02
C LEU A 276 -4.08 11.68 12.43
N VAL A 277 -3.94 11.95 11.13
CA VAL A 277 -4.74 12.95 10.40
C VAL A 277 -5.17 12.41 9.04
N ASN A 278 -6.45 12.55 8.71
CA ASN A 278 -6.96 12.31 7.37
C ASN A 278 -6.89 13.63 6.57
N LYS A 279 -6.07 13.66 5.51
CA LYS A 279 -5.75 14.88 4.76
C LYS A 279 -6.83 15.27 3.73
N ARG A 280 -7.79 14.40 3.43
CA ARG A 280 -8.73 14.56 2.30
C ARG A 280 -10.20 14.47 2.69
N TYR A 281 -10.56 13.55 3.57
CA TYR A 281 -11.95 13.25 3.87
C TYR A 281 -12.31 13.53 5.32
N PHE A 282 -13.59 13.80 5.54
CA PHE A 282 -14.17 13.89 6.87
C PHE A 282 -14.08 12.56 7.60
N THR A 283 -13.87 12.65 8.91
CA THR A 283 -13.66 11.53 9.82
C THR A 283 -14.85 11.30 10.76
N GLU A 284 -16.01 11.88 10.50
CA GLU A 284 -17.21 11.59 11.29
C GLU A 284 -17.53 10.08 11.19
N ASN A 285 -17.68 9.40 12.33
CA ASN A 285 -17.84 7.95 12.44
C ASN A 285 -16.73 7.13 11.75
N TYR A 286 -15.52 7.69 11.65
CA TYR A 286 -14.35 7.04 11.08
C TYR A 286 -13.68 6.12 12.09
N GLN A 287 -13.61 4.82 11.78
CA GLN A 287 -12.88 3.86 12.59
C GLN A 287 -11.40 3.88 12.21
N ASN A 288 -10.55 4.45 13.06
CA ASN A 288 -9.09 4.38 12.92
C ASN A 288 -8.50 3.43 13.96
N LEU A 289 -8.57 2.15 13.66
CA LEU A 289 -8.23 1.13 14.63
C LEU A 289 -6.72 0.85 14.63
N PHE A 290 -6.09 0.99 15.81
CA PHE A 290 -4.77 0.44 16.06
C PHE A 290 -4.91 -0.95 16.67
N ALA A 291 -5.08 -1.93 15.79
CA ALA A 291 -5.29 -3.33 16.15
C ALA A 291 -3.96 -4.06 16.36
N CYS A 292 -3.93 -4.96 17.33
CA CYS A 292 -2.75 -5.74 17.66
C CYS A 292 -3.09 -7.21 17.87
N PHE A 293 -2.16 -8.08 17.44
CA PHE A 293 -2.16 -9.49 17.77
C PHE A 293 -0.92 -9.81 18.60
N LYS A 294 -1.07 -10.73 19.56
CA LYS A 294 0.05 -11.31 20.30
C LYS A 294 -0.02 -12.82 20.20
N PHE A 295 1.03 -13.43 19.66
CA PHE A 295 1.24 -14.86 19.76
C PHE A 295 2.19 -15.17 20.92
N VAL A 296 1.77 -16.08 21.80
CA VAL A 296 2.57 -16.57 22.92
C VAL A 296 2.90 -18.05 22.68
N PRO A 297 4.15 -18.41 22.38
CA PRO A 297 4.55 -19.80 22.18
C PRO A 297 4.44 -20.60 23.48
N ASP A 298 4.21 -21.91 23.36
CA ASP A 298 4.27 -22.83 24.50
C ASP A 298 5.68 -22.99 25.06
N ASN A 299 6.67 -22.90 24.17
CA ASN A 299 8.07 -22.91 24.53
C ASN A 299 8.43 -21.60 25.22
N LYS A 300 8.63 -21.65 26.53
CA LYS A 300 8.92 -20.47 27.36
C LYS A 300 10.26 -19.79 27.06
N ASN A 301 11.13 -20.43 26.26
CA ASN A 301 12.39 -19.84 25.83
C ASN A 301 12.26 -19.08 24.49
N SER A 302 11.12 -19.24 23.80
CA SER A 302 10.82 -18.54 22.55
C SER A 302 10.19 -17.17 22.85
N ALA A 303 10.55 -16.17 22.05
CA ALA A 303 9.96 -14.85 22.14
C ALA A 303 8.48 -14.89 21.73
N SER A 304 7.64 -14.09 22.38
CA SER A 304 6.29 -13.81 21.86
C SER A 304 6.39 -12.93 20.63
N THR A 305 5.40 -13.00 19.74
CA THR A 305 5.35 -12.20 18.51
C THR A 305 4.19 -11.21 18.57
N ILE A 306 4.47 -9.94 18.30
CA ILE A 306 3.47 -8.87 18.16
C ILE A 306 3.28 -8.56 16.68
N LEU A 307 2.02 -8.49 16.25
CA LEU A 307 1.64 -7.94 14.96
C LEU A 307 0.77 -6.72 15.17
N THR A 308 1.03 -5.64 14.45
CA THR A 308 0.22 -4.41 14.53
C THR A 308 -0.41 -4.10 13.20
N ASN A 309 -1.66 -3.66 13.20
CA ASN A 309 -2.33 -3.10 12.04
C ASN A 309 -2.64 -1.61 12.27
N ILE A 310 -2.03 -0.74 11.47
CA ILE A 310 -2.21 0.72 11.54
C ILE A 310 -2.37 1.25 10.13
N GLY A 311 -3.41 2.04 9.85
CA GLY A 311 -3.55 2.74 8.56
C GLY A 311 -2.92 4.13 8.61
N ALA A 312 -1.61 4.25 8.37
CA ALA A 312 -0.95 5.56 8.35
C ALA A 312 0.32 5.58 7.48
N HIS A 313 0.52 6.66 6.73
CA HIS A 313 1.75 6.92 5.98
C HIS A 313 3.00 7.02 6.89
N PRO A 314 4.04 6.18 6.69
CA PRO A 314 5.39 6.37 7.23
C PRO A 314 6.15 7.42 6.40
N THR A 315 5.86 8.68 6.69
CA THR A 315 6.39 9.87 5.99
C THR A 315 6.88 10.93 6.98
N LEU A 316 7.43 10.49 8.12
CA LEU A 316 7.94 11.38 9.17
C LEU A 316 9.38 11.83 8.93
N ILE A 317 10.07 11.20 7.98
CA ILE A 317 11.45 11.50 7.61
C ILE A 317 11.48 12.39 6.36
N ASP A 318 12.35 13.41 6.41
CA ASP A 318 12.51 14.39 5.34
C ASP A 318 13.19 13.80 4.09
N GLU A 319 12.76 14.25 2.90
CA GLU A 319 13.31 13.84 1.60
C GLU A 319 14.77 14.31 1.37
N GLU A 320 15.25 15.28 2.15
CA GLU A 320 16.63 15.75 2.11
C GLU A 320 17.62 14.74 2.70
N THR A 321 17.15 13.83 3.55
CA THR A 321 17.97 12.79 4.17
C THR A 321 18.64 11.88 3.13
N LYS A 322 19.85 11.42 3.46
CA LYS A 322 20.69 10.57 2.57
C LYS A 322 20.94 9.17 3.08
N LEU A 323 20.57 8.89 4.33
CA LEU A 323 20.61 7.54 4.87
C LEU A 323 19.21 6.95 4.85
N LEU A 324 19.14 5.69 4.43
CA LEU A 324 17.92 4.91 4.41
C LEU A 324 17.33 4.75 5.81
N SER A 325 16.01 4.81 5.91
CA SER A 325 15.27 4.46 7.12
C SER A 325 13.88 3.93 6.78
N ALA A 326 13.41 2.93 7.52
CA ALA A 326 12.06 2.40 7.45
C ALA A 326 11.09 3.11 8.42
N ASP A 327 11.33 4.41 8.69
CA ASP A 327 10.44 5.35 9.38
C ASP A 327 9.93 4.83 10.75
N PHE A 328 8.78 5.31 11.25
CA PHE A 328 8.25 4.91 12.55
C PHE A 328 8.09 3.39 12.72
N PRO A 329 7.77 2.56 11.70
CA PRO A 329 7.75 1.10 11.86
C PRO A 329 9.06 0.51 12.36
N ALA A 330 10.22 1.02 11.91
CA ALA A 330 11.52 0.55 12.39
C ALA A 330 11.75 0.88 13.87
N PHE A 331 11.31 2.06 14.31
CA PHE A 331 11.45 2.48 15.71
C PHE A 331 10.42 1.81 16.63
N MET A 332 9.25 1.44 16.10
CA MET A 332 8.34 0.53 16.81
C MET A 332 8.99 -0.83 17.04
N GLU A 333 9.59 -1.42 16.00
CA GLU A 333 10.29 -2.70 16.09
C GLU A 333 11.36 -2.66 17.17
N LYS A 334 12.22 -1.62 17.17
CA LYS A 334 13.30 -1.45 18.16
C LYS A 334 12.76 -1.59 19.58
N LYS A 335 11.71 -0.85 19.93
CA LYS A 335 11.14 -0.83 21.29
C LYS A 335 10.43 -2.13 21.67
N ILE A 336 9.79 -2.80 20.71
CA ILE A 336 9.12 -4.09 20.95
C ILE A 336 10.16 -5.22 21.09
N ASN A 337 11.24 -5.18 20.31
CA ASN A 337 12.39 -6.08 20.45
C ASN A 337 13.12 -5.88 21.78
N ASP A 338 13.30 -4.62 22.24
CA ASP A 338 13.85 -4.32 23.57
C ASP A 338 13.00 -4.92 24.71
N ALA A 339 11.70 -5.08 24.50
CA ALA A 339 10.79 -5.77 25.41
C ALA A 339 10.82 -7.32 25.26
N GLY A 340 11.73 -7.86 24.45
CA GLY A 340 11.94 -9.31 24.28
C GLY A 340 10.93 -9.99 23.37
N MET A 341 10.30 -9.24 22.45
CA MET A 341 9.27 -9.76 21.55
C MET A 341 9.65 -9.55 20.09
N ASN A 342 9.25 -10.49 19.23
CA ASN A 342 9.27 -10.29 17.78
C ASN A 342 8.20 -9.28 17.38
N PHE A 343 8.38 -8.63 16.23
CA PHE A 343 7.46 -7.61 15.75
C PHE A 343 7.26 -7.69 14.23
N MET A 344 6.01 -7.51 13.79
CA MET A 344 5.64 -7.33 12.40
C MET A 344 4.64 -6.17 12.28
N PHE A 345 4.94 -5.23 11.40
CA PHE A 345 4.03 -4.16 11.04
C PHE A 345 3.11 -4.59 9.88
N ILE A 346 1.83 -4.28 9.96
CA ILE A 346 0.86 -4.50 8.89
C ILE A 346 0.21 -3.16 8.55
N GLN A 347 0.42 -2.69 7.32
CA GLN A 347 -0.21 -1.47 6.85
C GLN A 347 -1.73 -1.63 6.71
N GLY A 348 -2.47 -0.64 7.22
CA GLY A 348 -3.92 -0.54 7.17
C GLY A 348 -4.46 0.15 5.90
N ALA A 349 -5.74 0.50 5.93
CA ALA A 349 -6.32 1.43 4.95
C ALA A 349 -5.77 2.83 5.22
N GLN A 350 -4.78 3.23 4.43
CA GLN A 350 -3.90 4.34 4.80
C GLN A 350 -4.03 5.56 3.87
N ALA A 351 -4.58 5.43 2.66
CA ALA A 351 -4.43 6.39 1.54
C ALA A 351 -4.35 7.88 1.93
N PRO A 352 -5.38 8.53 2.49
CA PRO A 352 -5.28 9.95 2.85
C PRO A 352 -4.73 10.17 4.27
N VAL A 353 -4.42 9.10 5.01
CA VAL A 353 -4.08 9.10 6.43
C VAL A 353 -2.57 9.23 6.62
N SER A 354 -2.17 10.15 7.48
CA SER A 354 -0.77 10.34 7.86
C SER A 354 -0.64 10.48 9.36
N VAL A 355 0.59 10.33 9.85
CA VAL A 355 0.90 10.68 11.23
C VAL A 355 0.79 12.20 11.41
N ASN A 356 0.06 12.63 12.42
CA ASN A 356 -0.03 14.02 12.85
C ASN A 356 1.29 14.42 13.52
N LYS A 357 2.26 14.85 12.71
CA LYS A 357 3.60 15.25 13.20
C LYS A 357 3.61 16.42 14.20
N TRP A 358 2.47 17.08 14.40
CA TRP A 358 2.30 18.20 15.34
C TRP A 358 1.72 17.77 16.69
N ALA A 359 1.44 16.47 16.87
CA ALA A 359 0.97 15.91 18.13
C ALA A 359 1.83 16.34 19.31
N GLU A 360 1.19 16.71 20.42
CA GLU A 360 1.89 16.75 21.70
C GLU A 360 2.20 15.32 22.15
N LEU A 361 3.48 15.03 22.35
CA LEU A 361 3.95 13.72 22.78
C LEU A 361 4.27 13.69 24.28
N PRO A 362 4.12 12.54 24.95
CA PRO A 362 4.44 12.41 26.37
C PRO A 362 5.89 12.81 26.69
N VAL A 363 6.07 13.55 27.80
CA VAL A 363 7.38 14.09 28.22
C VAL A 363 8.43 12.99 28.41
N ASN A 364 8.03 11.81 28.85
CA ASN A 364 8.92 10.65 28.99
C ASN A 364 9.45 10.18 27.62
N THR A 365 8.59 10.09 26.61
CA THR A 365 8.98 9.72 25.24
C THR A 365 9.95 10.77 24.68
N VAL A 366 9.64 12.05 24.83
CA VAL A 366 10.51 13.16 24.40
C VAL A 366 11.87 13.11 25.09
N SER A 367 11.89 12.94 26.42
CA SER A 367 13.13 12.92 27.20
C SER A 367 14.02 11.72 26.86
N GLU A 368 13.43 10.57 26.54
CA GLU A 368 14.16 9.38 26.09
C GLU A 368 14.84 9.63 24.74
N VAL A 369 14.10 10.18 23.76
CA VAL A 369 14.66 10.46 22.44
C VAL A 369 15.71 11.57 22.48
N ASP A 370 15.50 12.63 23.28
CA ASP A 370 16.51 13.68 23.47
C ASP A 370 17.82 13.11 24.06
N ALA A 371 17.73 12.12 24.95
CA ALA A 371 18.91 11.43 25.48
C ALA A 371 19.61 10.57 24.42
N GLU A 372 18.86 9.90 23.55
CA GLU A 372 19.42 9.15 22.41
C GLU A 372 20.15 10.07 21.43
N ILE A 373 19.54 11.21 21.09
CA ILE A 373 20.14 12.22 20.20
C ILE A 373 21.40 12.83 20.82
N ALA A 374 21.40 13.07 22.14
CA ALA A 374 22.60 13.57 22.82
C ALA A 374 23.79 12.60 22.71
N LEU A 375 23.53 11.30 22.58
CA LEU A 375 24.54 10.27 22.36
C LEU A 375 24.87 10.06 20.87
N ASN A 376 23.88 10.26 19.99
CA ASN A 376 24.01 10.16 18.55
C ASN A 376 23.39 11.37 17.83
N PRO A 377 24.13 12.48 17.67
CA PRO A 377 23.58 13.70 17.08
C PRO A 377 23.05 13.55 15.65
N SER A 378 23.45 12.51 14.90
CA SER A 378 22.89 12.25 13.56
C SER A 378 21.45 11.74 13.59
N ALA A 379 20.93 11.35 14.75
CA ALA A 379 19.53 10.95 14.92
C ALA A 379 18.56 12.14 14.92
N GLU A 380 19.05 13.39 14.99
CA GLU A 380 18.20 14.58 14.97
C GLU A 380 17.37 14.66 13.68
N ASP A 381 17.94 14.31 12.52
CA ASP A 381 17.24 14.31 11.23
C ASP A 381 16.11 13.26 11.16
N TYR A 382 16.12 12.30 12.10
CA TYR A 382 15.17 11.19 12.21
C TYR A 382 14.27 11.31 13.45
N LYS A 383 14.42 12.39 14.22
CA LYS A 383 13.82 12.57 15.55
C LYS A 383 12.31 12.33 15.56
N THR A 384 11.59 12.88 14.59
CA THR A 384 10.14 12.75 14.51
C THR A 384 9.72 11.28 14.34
N ALA A 385 10.36 10.55 13.43
CA ALA A 385 10.06 9.13 13.24
C ALA A 385 10.38 8.29 14.50
N ILE A 386 11.49 8.58 15.18
CA ILE A 386 11.87 7.92 16.44
C ILE A 386 10.81 8.18 17.51
N LEU A 387 10.41 9.44 17.70
CA LEU A 387 9.42 9.86 18.68
C LEU A 387 8.08 9.12 18.52
N PHE A 388 7.52 9.13 17.31
CA PHE A 388 6.24 8.46 17.05
C PHE A 388 6.36 6.94 17.09
N GLY A 389 7.45 6.36 16.57
CA GLY A 389 7.64 4.92 16.66
C GLY A 389 7.76 4.43 18.11
N TYR A 390 8.41 5.21 18.99
CA TYR A 390 8.50 4.87 20.40
C TYR A 390 7.18 5.02 21.12
N GLU A 391 6.43 6.08 20.82
CA GLU A 391 5.11 6.28 21.40
C GLU A 391 4.14 5.17 20.97
N PHE A 392 4.10 4.82 19.68
CA PHE A 392 3.25 3.74 19.20
C PHE A 392 3.64 2.39 19.81
N ALA A 393 4.93 2.08 19.93
CA ALA A 393 5.35 0.89 20.66
C ALA A 393 4.93 0.93 22.13
N ARG A 394 5.02 2.08 22.81
CA ARG A 394 4.57 2.23 24.20
C ARG A 394 3.08 1.92 24.34
N LEU A 395 2.24 2.46 23.45
CA LEU A 395 0.80 2.19 23.42
C LEU A 395 0.51 0.68 23.27
N VAL A 396 1.22 0.00 22.37
CA VAL A 396 1.12 -1.46 22.18
C VAL A 396 1.53 -2.20 23.45
N LEU A 397 2.66 -1.82 24.05
CA LEU A 397 3.21 -2.47 25.24
C LEU A 397 2.33 -2.25 26.49
N GLU A 398 1.57 -1.17 26.56
CA GLU A 398 0.61 -0.90 27.63
C GLU A 398 -0.71 -1.65 27.40
N ALA A 399 -1.21 -1.66 26.16
CA ALA A 399 -2.49 -2.26 25.80
C ALA A 399 -2.48 -3.80 25.89
N GLN A 400 -1.33 -4.45 25.69
CA GLN A 400 -1.20 -5.92 25.78
C GLN A 400 -1.48 -6.51 27.18
N ASN A 401 -1.81 -5.67 28.18
CA ASN A 401 -2.30 -6.15 29.48
C ASN A 401 -3.78 -6.58 29.44
N ASN A 402 -4.53 -6.21 28.39
CA ASN A 402 -5.94 -6.54 28.21
C ASN A 402 -6.13 -7.41 26.96
N LEU A 403 -5.84 -8.71 27.07
CA LEU A 403 -5.83 -9.64 25.94
C LEU A 403 -7.16 -10.40 25.81
N LYS A 404 -7.71 -10.44 24.59
CA LYS A 404 -8.77 -11.39 24.20
C LYS A 404 -8.12 -12.58 23.50
N GLU A 405 -8.31 -13.78 24.02
CA GLU A 405 -7.83 -14.99 23.33
C GLU A 405 -8.67 -15.26 22.08
N ILE A 406 -8.00 -15.69 21.01
CA ILE A 406 -8.60 -15.95 19.70
C ILE A 406 -8.64 -17.45 19.45
N GLU A 407 -9.83 -17.96 19.12
CA GLU A 407 -10.03 -19.38 18.76
C GLU A 407 -9.23 -19.77 17.50
N PRO A 408 -8.69 -20.99 17.43
CA PRO A 408 -7.92 -21.47 16.29
C PRO A 408 -8.80 -21.78 15.08
N ILE A 409 -9.15 -20.71 14.37
CA ILE A 409 -9.89 -20.72 13.10
C ILE A 409 -9.18 -19.76 12.16
N LEU A 410 -8.68 -20.29 11.04
CA LEU A 410 -8.10 -19.48 9.98
C LEU A 410 -8.78 -19.80 8.65
N ASN A 411 -9.65 -18.91 8.19
CA ASN A 411 -10.30 -19.04 6.88
C ASN A 411 -9.67 -18.04 5.92
N VAL A 412 -9.30 -18.46 4.72
CA VAL A 412 -8.65 -17.60 3.73
C VAL A 412 -9.33 -17.79 2.39
N LYS A 413 -9.77 -16.70 1.77
CA LYS A 413 -10.24 -16.71 0.39
C LYS A 413 -9.67 -15.52 -0.36
N MET A 414 -8.98 -15.81 -1.45
CA MET A 414 -8.43 -14.81 -2.35
C MET A 414 -9.12 -14.91 -3.71
N THR A 415 -9.21 -13.79 -4.43
CA THR A 415 -9.66 -13.76 -5.81
C THR A 415 -8.79 -12.83 -6.63
N GLU A 416 -8.54 -13.21 -7.87
CA GLU A 416 -7.97 -12.32 -8.88
C GLU A 416 -9.07 -11.51 -9.54
N TYR A 417 -8.73 -10.29 -9.93
CA TYR A 417 -9.59 -9.41 -10.69
C TYR A 417 -8.76 -8.43 -11.52
N THR A 418 -9.41 -7.67 -12.40
CA THR A 418 -8.76 -6.66 -13.21
C THR A 418 -9.17 -5.26 -12.79
N VAL A 419 -8.23 -4.33 -12.84
CA VAL A 419 -8.47 -2.90 -12.64
C VAL A 419 -8.10 -2.17 -13.92
N GLN A 420 -9.06 -1.45 -14.49
CA GLN A 420 -8.85 -0.70 -15.72
C GLN A 420 -7.84 0.42 -15.50
N VAL A 421 -6.86 0.49 -16.39
CA VAL A 421 -5.86 1.56 -16.36
C VAL A 421 -6.39 2.78 -17.09
N GLU A 422 -6.50 3.87 -16.35
CA GLU A 422 -6.66 5.22 -16.87
C GLU A 422 -5.32 5.97 -16.86
N THR A 423 -5.34 7.17 -17.38
CA THR A 423 -4.15 7.98 -17.63
C THR A 423 -3.64 8.64 -16.35
N GLY A 424 -2.35 8.47 -16.09
CA GLY A 424 -1.63 8.94 -14.91
C GLY A 424 -0.18 8.43 -14.96
N LEU A 425 0.68 8.85 -14.02
CA LEU A 425 2.09 8.43 -14.04
C LEU A 425 2.22 6.92 -13.79
N LEU A 426 1.46 6.39 -12.84
CA LEU A 426 1.43 4.97 -12.52
C LEU A 426 0.87 4.14 -13.67
N GLY A 427 -0.29 4.54 -14.21
CA GLY A 427 -0.92 3.87 -15.35
C GLY A 427 0.01 3.79 -16.57
N TYR A 428 0.70 4.88 -16.89
CA TYR A 428 1.70 4.87 -17.97
C TYR A 428 2.90 3.95 -17.67
N GLY A 429 3.39 3.99 -16.43
CA GLY A 429 4.46 3.10 -15.97
C GLY A 429 4.11 1.62 -16.06
N ALA A 430 2.85 1.28 -15.77
CA ALA A 430 2.31 -0.06 -15.87
C ALA A 430 2.16 -0.50 -17.34
N THR A 431 1.55 0.32 -18.21
CA THR A 431 1.37 -0.02 -19.64
C THR A 431 2.68 -0.26 -20.37
N GLU A 432 3.73 0.48 -20.02
CA GLU A 432 5.05 0.37 -20.64
C GLU A 432 5.94 -0.70 -19.98
N GLY A 433 5.45 -1.43 -18.97
CA GLY A 433 6.19 -2.51 -18.30
C GLY A 433 7.36 -2.05 -17.42
N PHE A 434 7.34 -0.80 -16.96
CA PHE A 434 8.36 -0.26 -16.06
C PHE A 434 8.12 -0.68 -14.62
N ILE A 435 6.85 -0.73 -14.23
CA ILE A 435 6.38 -1.17 -12.92
C ILE A 435 6.05 -2.66 -13.02
N GLY A 436 6.29 -3.42 -11.96
CA GLY A 436 6.27 -4.89 -11.95
C GLY A 436 4.88 -5.49 -11.91
N THR A 437 3.91 -4.75 -12.44
CA THR A 437 2.51 -5.08 -12.39
C THR A 437 2.19 -6.02 -13.53
N MET A 438 1.28 -6.96 -13.31
CA MET A 438 0.80 -7.84 -14.37
C MET A 438 -0.26 -7.10 -15.18
N MET A 439 -0.14 -7.13 -16.50
CA MET A 439 -1.00 -6.39 -17.42
C MET A 439 -1.67 -7.35 -18.39
N VAL A 440 -2.90 -7.02 -18.79
CA VAL A 440 -3.66 -7.71 -19.83
C VAL A 440 -4.25 -6.72 -20.83
N GLU A 441 -4.44 -7.15 -22.06
CA GLU A 441 -5.22 -6.39 -23.05
C GLU A 441 -6.70 -6.40 -22.66
N ASP A 442 -7.29 -5.22 -22.57
CA ASP A 442 -8.67 -5.00 -22.17
C ASP A 442 -9.32 -3.92 -23.05
N THR A 443 -10.24 -4.33 -23.91
CA THR A 443 -10.96 -3.42 -24.81
C THR A 443 -11.96 -2.51 -24.13
N GLU A 444 -12.36 -2.83 -22.90
CA GLU A 444 -13.24 -1.98 -22.08
C GLU A 444 -12.46 -0.84 -21.41
N SER A 445 -11.15 -1.05 -21.19
CA SER A 445 -10.26 -0.03 -20.62
C SER A 445 -10.03 1.11 -21.60
N LYS A 446 -10.00 2.33 -21.06
CA LYS A 446 -9.66 3.55 -21.79
C LYS A 446 -8.29 3.46 -22.46
N THR A 447 -7.30 2.84 -21.82
CA THR A 447 -5.94 2.71 -22.37
C THR A 447 -5.76 1.47 -23.26
N GLY A 448 -6.76 0.58 -23.30
CA GLY A 448 -6.64 -0.74 -23.91
C GLY A 448 -6.02 -1.79 -22.99
N TYR A 449 -5.72 -1.43 -21.74
CA TYR A 449 -5.05 -2.32 -20.80
C TYR A 449 -5.66 -2.25 -19.39
N SER A 450 -5.59 -3.39 -18.71
CA SER A 450 -5.96 -3.51 -17.30
C SER A 450 -4.84 -4.17 -16.51
N ILE A 451 -4.73 -3.80 -15.24
CA ILE A 451 -3.87 -4.45 -14.28
C ILE A 451 -4.58 -5.70 -13.78
N VAL A 452 -3.90 -6.85 -13.77
CA VAL A 452 -4.36 -8.02 -13.02
C VAL A 452 -3.82 -7.94 -11.61
N THR A 453 -4.71 -8.06 -10.64
CA THR A 453 -4.37 -7.97 -9.22
C THR A 453 -5.24 -8.91 -8.39
N GLU A 454 -5.07 -8.92 -7.07
CA GLU A 454 -5.78 -9.83 -6.17
C GLU A 454 -6.22 -9.14 -4.88
N ALA A 455 -7.39 -9.54 -4.37
CA ALA A 455 -7.95 -9.12 -3.09
C ALA A 455 -8.47 -10.34 -2.34
N GLY A 456 -8.70 -10.19 -1.04
CA GLY A 456 -9.02 -11.35 -0.21
C GLY A 456 -9.70 -11.04 1.10
N TYR A 457 -10.29 -12.10 1.65
CA TYR A 457 -11.05 -12.11 2.88
C TYR A 457 -10.46 -13.20 3.79
N ILE A 458 -10.00 -12.80 4.97
CA ILE A 458 -9.34 -13.68 5.94
C ILE A 458 -10.07 -13.62 7.27
N GLU A 459 -10.51 -14.74 7.82
CA GLU A 459 -11.05 -14.81 9.18
C GLU A 459 -9.99 -15.34 10.14
N ILE A 460 -9.80 -14.63 11.25
CA ILE A 460 -8.89 -15.02 12.32
C ILE A 460 -9.74 -15.16 13.60
N GLY A 461 -9.99 -16.40 14.00
CA GLY A 461 -11.01 -16.72 14.99
C GLY A 461 -12.42 -16.38 14.51
N ASN A 462 -13.34 -16.23 15.47
CA ASN A 462 -14.73 -15.86 15.19
C ASN A 462 -14.96 -14.35 15.12
N ASP A 463 -13.93 -13.57 15.46
CA ASP A 463 -14.09 -12.18 15.86
C ASP A 463 -13.49 -11.18 14.89
N ILE A 464 -12.67 -11.62 13.93
CA ILE A 464 -11.85 -10.72 13.12
C ILE A 464 -11.92 -11.12 11.66
N VAL A 465 -12.12 -10.13 10.81
CA VAL A 465 -11.93 -10.21 9.36
C VAL A 465 -10.79 -9.28 8.96
N LEU A 466 -9.78 -9.80 8.28
CA LEU A 466 -8.71 -9.04 7.65
C LEU A 466 -8.91 -9.05 6.13
N LEU A 467 -9.20 -7.89 5.56
CA LEU A 467 -9.34 -7.70 4.11
C LEU A 467 -7.97 -7.41 3.51
N THR A 468 -7.53 -8.19 2.51
CA THR A 468 -6.31 -7.86 1.75
C THR A 468 -6.67 -6.98 0.57
N VAL A 469 -5.94 -5.88 0.41
CA VAL A 469 -6.25 -4.85 -0.60
C VAL A 469 -4.99 -4.48 -1.39
N PRO A 470 -5.01 -4.53 -2.74
CA PRO A 470 -3.83 -4.40 -3.60
C PRO A 470 -3.35 -2.97 -3.82
N GLY A 471 -3.41 -2.10 -2.82
CA GLY A 471 -3.03 -0.69 -2.98
C GLY A 471 -3.34 0.14 -1.75
N GLU A 472 -3.32 1.45 -1.96
CA GLU A 472 -3.62 2.44 -0.94
C GLU A 472 -5.11 2.75 -0.99
N ILE A 473 -5.91 2.00 -0.22
CA ILE A 473 -7.36 2.22 -0.18
C ILE A 473 -7.74 3.32 0.79
N VAL A 474 -8.68 4.16 0.34
CA VAL A 474 -9.36 5.13 1.19
C VAL A 474 -10.23 4.37 2.20
N PRO A 475 -10.02 4.52 3.51
CA PRO A 475 -10.75 3.77 4.53
C PRO A 475 -12.27 3.94 4.47
N GLN A 476 -12.79 5.08 4.00
CA GLN A 476 -14.23 5.30 3.78
C GLN A 476 -14.86 4.27 2.83
N LEU A 477 -14.09 3.71 1.88
CA LEU A 477 -14.57 2.65 0.99
C LEU A 477 -14.85 1.33 1.71
N ILE A 478 -14.20 1.09 2.86
CA ILE A 478 -14.38 -0.12 3.67
C ILE A 478 -15.38 0.11 4.80
N TYR A 479 -15.26 1.25 5.48
CA TYR A 479 -15.98 1.55 6.73
C TYR A 479 -17.19 2.46 6.55
N GLY A 480 -17.43 3.01 5.35
CA GLY A 480 -18.54 3.91 5.07
C GLY A 480 -18.16 5.40 5.15
N ASN A 481 -19.17 6.27 5.16
CA ASN A 481 -19.00 7.74 5.11
C ASN A 481 -18.21 8.21 3.87
N VAL A 482 -18.43 7.55 2.73
CA VAL A 482 -17.91 8.02 1.45
C VAL A 482 -18.50 9.41 1.14
N VAL A 483 -17.65 10.29 0.62
CA VAL A 483 -17.99 11.66 0.23
C VAL A 483 -19.30 11.74 -0.56
N THR A 484 -20.17 12.66 -0.18
CA THR A 484 -21.50 12.83 -0.77
C THR A 484 -21.42 13.35 -2.20
N ALA A 485 -22.52 13.22 -2.97
CA ALA A 485 -22.59 13.83 -4.29
C ALA A 485 -22.33 15.35 -4.26
N GLU A 486 -22.85 16.06 -3.25
CA GLU A 486 -22.67 17.51 -3.09
C GLU A 486 -21.21 17.90 -2.88
N ASP A 487 -20.48 17.11 -2.11
CA ASP A 487 -19.09 17.40 -1.75
C ASP A 487 -18.07 16.82 -2.74
N SER A 488 -18.44 15.82 -3.53
CA SER A 488 -17.55 15.11 -4.45
C SER A 488 -17.13 15.93 -5.67
N TYR A 489 -15.94 15.64 -6.22
CA TYR A 489 -15.44 16.24 -7.47
C TYR A 489 -16.40 16.08 -8.65
N ARG A 490 -17.03 14.90 -8.82
CA ARG A 490 -17.88 14.59 -9.98
C ARG A 490 -19.36 14.91 -9.80
N GLY A 491 -19.79 15.29 -8.59
CA GLY A 491 -21.21 15.54 -8.33
C GLY A 491 -22.09 14.31 -8.34
N THR A 492 -21.50 13.12 -8.26
CA THR A 492 -22.22 11.85 -8.36
C THR A 492 -22.27 11.15 -7.02
N GLN A 493 -23.29 10.32 -6.84
CA GLN A 493 -23.43 9.55 -5.61
C GLN A 493 -22.59 8.27 -5.69
N TRP A 494 -21.87 7.95 -4.62
CA TRP A 494 -21.31 6.61 -4.41
C TRP A 494 -22.44 5.62 -4.10
N THR A 495 -22.50 4.51 -4.85
CA THR A 495 -23.64 3.58 -4.82
C THR A 495 -23.33 2.19 -4.25
N TYR A 496 -22.10 1.96 -3.81
CA TYR A 496 -21.70 0.66 -3.26
C TYR A 496 -21.80 0.67 -1.73
N GLU A 497 -22.25 -0.44 -1.16
CA GLU A 497 -22.23 -0.67 0.28
C GLU A 497 -20.78 -0.69 0.78
N ALA A 498 -20.56 -0.19 2.00
CA ALA A 498 -19.28 -0.36 2.68
C ALA A 498 -19.04 -1.85 2.95
N THR A 499 -17.83 -2.35 2.69
CA THR A 499 -17.55 -3.78 2.87
C THR A 499 -17.77 -4.23 4.32
N ALA A 500 -17.50 -3.37 5.30
CA ALA A 500 -17.73 -3.67 6.71
C ALA A 500 -19.21 -3.96 7.03
N ASP A 501 -20.16 -3.29 6.36
CA ASP A 501 -21.60 -3.48 6.58
C ASP A 501 -22.10 -4.86 6.10
N LEU A 502 -21.32 -5.53 5.25
CA LEU A 502 -21.61 -6.86 4.70
C LEU A 502 -21.02 -8.00 5.53
N ILE A 503 -20.27 -7.66 6.58
CA ILE A 503 -19.62 -8.61 7.49
C ILE A 503 -20.50 -8.75 8.75
N PRO A 504 -20.64 -9.97 9.32
CA PRO A 504 -21.50 -10.19 10.48
C PRO A 504 -21.19 -9.24 11.64
N GLU A 505 -22.27 -8.71 12.23
CA GLU A 505 -22.20 -7.84 13.40
C GLU A 505 -21.39 -8.51 14.52
N GLY A 506 -20.47 -7.75 15.12
CA GLY A 506 -19.57 -8.22 16.18
C GLY A 506 -18.19 -8.67 15.71
N LYS A 507 -17.95 -8.81 14.40
CA LYS A 507 -16.59 -8.96 13.87
C LYS A 507 -15.89 -7.62 13.73
N THR A 508 -14.61 -7.57 14.08
CA THR A 508 -13.71 -6.45 13.83
C THR A 508 -13.17 -6.55 12.41
N VAL A 509 -13.32 -5.49 11.62
CA VAL A 509 -12.88 -5.45 10.21
C VAL A 509 -11.58 -4.67 10.11
N LEU A 510 -10.52 -5.37 9.71
CA LEU A 510 -9.18 -4.84 9.49
C LEU A 510 -8.85 -4.84 8.01
N VAL A 511 -7.87 -4.02 7.62
CA VAL A 511 -7.35 -3.97 6.25
C VAL A 511 -5.86 -4.26 6.28
N MET A 512 -5.40 -5.18 5.44
CA MET A 512 -4.02 -5.34 5.05
C MET A 512 -3.87 -4.65 3.69
N GLY A 513 -3.51 -3.36 3.74
CA GLY A 513 -3.31 -2.52 2.55
C GLY A 513 -1.97 -2.81 1.88
N LEU A 514 -1.80 -2.38 0.63
CA LEU A 514 -0.62 -2.65 -0.20
C LEU A 514 -0.25 -4.14 -0.21
N CYS A 515 -1.26 -5.00 -0.17
CA CYS A 515 -1.11 -6.44 -0.02
C CYS A 515 -1.21 -7.13 -1.37
N ASN A 516 -0.21 -7.96 -1.67
CA ASN A 516 -0.05 -8.74 -2.89
C ASN A 516 0.07 -7.93 -4.19
N ASP A 517 -0.10 -6.61 -4.14
CA ASP A 517 0.19 -5.68 -5.21
C ASP A 517 0.24 -4.24 -4.67
N ALA A 518 0.70 -3.32 -5.52
CA ALA A 518 0.66 -1.89 -5.27
C ALA A 518 0.12 -1.17 -6.51
N ILE A 519 -1.20 -1.20 -6.70
CA ILE A 519 -1.87 -0.54 -7.85
C ILE A 519 -2.09 0.96 -7.64
N GLY A 520 -1.45 1.53 -6.61
CA GLY A 520 -1.56 2.93 -6.24
C GLY A 520 -2.79 3.24 -5.40
N TYR A 521 -3.24 4.49 -5.44
CA TYR A 521 -4.40 4.96 -4.68
C TYR A 521 -5.72 4.40 -5.23
N ILE A 522 -6.53 3.87 -4.33
CA ILE A 522 -7.88 3.34 -4.58
C ILE A 522 -8.86 4.33 -3.94
N LEU A 523 -9.37 5.22 -4.78
CA LEU A 523 -10.20 6.36 -4.40
C LEU A 523 -11.67 6.12 -4.77
N PRO A 524 -12.63 6.77 -4.10
CA PRO A 524 -14.03 6.71 -4.50
C PRO A 524 -14.25 7.35 -5.88
N ASP A 525 -14.90 6.60 -6.77
CA ASP A 525 -15.14 6.98 -8.17
C ASP A 525 -15.81 8.35 -8.34
N ASN A 526 -16.67 8.73 -7.39
CA ASN A 526 -17.41 10.00 -7.45
C ASN A 526 -16.55 11.22 -7.13
N ASP A 527 -15.40 11.04 -6.48
CA ASP A 527 -14.49 12.11 -6.10
C ASP A 527 -13.15 12.06 -6.82
N PHE A 528 -13.02 11.16 -7.79
CA PHE A 528 -11.81 11.05 -8.60
C PHE A 528 -11.68 12.23 -9.56
N ALA A 529 -10.63 13.03 -9.37
CA ALA A 529 -10.28 14.17 -10.22
C ALA A 529 -9.30 13.79 -11.35
N HIS A 530 -9.00 14.72 -12.24
CA HIS A 530 -7.85 14.53 -13.13
C HIS A 530 -6.55 14.80 -12.34
N PHE A 531 -5.47 14.05 -12.58
CA PHE A 531 -4.27 14.10 -11.71
C PHE A 531 -3.58 15.47 -11.66
N ILE A 532 -3.81 16.33 -12.66
CA ILE A 532 -3.27 17.70 -12.69
C ILE A 532 -4.05 18.68 -11.82
N THR A 533 -5.21 18.27 -11.29
CA THR A 533 -6.09 19.14 -10.48
C THR A 533 -5.34 19.72 -9.30
N ASP A 534 -4.60 18.87 -8.59
CA ASP A 534 -3.83 19.28 -7.42
C ASP A 534 -2.75 20.31 -7.77
N ILE A 535 -2.00 20.08 -8.85
CA ILE A 535 -0.97 20.99 -9.37
C ILE A 535 -1.57 22.37 -9.73
N ILE A 536 -2.77 22.39 -10.31
CA ILE A 536 -3.45 23.64 -10.67
C ILE A 536 -3.89 24.39 -9.42
N TRP A 537 -4.33 23.67 -8.38
CA TRP A 537 -4.84 24.28 -7.16
C TRP A 537 -3.74 24.72 -6.20
N ASP A 538 -2.59 24.05 -6.21
CA ASP A 538 -1.39 24.45 -5.45
C ASP A 538 -0.69 25.68 -6.04
N ALA A 539 -1.06 26.10 -7.26
CA ALA A 539 -0.49 27.28 -7.89
C ALA A 539 -0.81 28.58 -7.13
N ASP A 540 0.17 29.49 -7.04
CA ASP A 540 0.02 30.79 -6.37
C ASP A 540 -1.24 31.55 -6.82
N GLY A 541 -2.13 31.83 -5.86
CA GLY A 541 -3.37 32.58 -6.08
C GLY A 541 -4.53 31.77 -6.64
N ALA A 542 -4.36 30.46 -6.86
CA ALA A 542 -5.43 29.55 -7.26
C ALA A 542 -6.61 29.60 -6.29
N GLU A 543 -6.38 29.53 -4.99
CA GLU A 543 -7.45 29.59 -3.98
C GLU A 543 -8.31 30.88 -4.09
N ARG A 544 -7.69 32.01 -4.44
CA ARG A 544 -8.39 33.29 -4.65
C ARG A 544 -9.24 33.28 -5.92
N LEU A 545 -8.82 32.54 -6.94
CA LEU A 545 -9.49 32.43 -8.23
C LEU A 545 -10.59 31.37 -8.21
N PHE A 546 -10.44 30.36 -7.36
CA PHE A 546 -11.12 29.07 -7.51
C PHE A 546 -11.82 28.56 -6.25
N GLY A 547 -11.62 29.23 -5.12
CA GLY A 547 -12.19 28.82 -3.83
C GLY A 547 -11.25 27.89 -3.05
N PRO A 548 -11.73 27.37 -1.90
CA PRO A 548 -10.91 26.63 -0.95
C PRO A 548 -10.29 25.38 -1.59
N TYR A 549 -9.02 25.14 -1.27
CA TYR A 549 -8.25 24.01 -1.79
C TYR A 549 -8.85 22.67 -1.38
N ARG A 550 -9.02 21.80 -2.36
CA ARG A 550 -9.38 20.39 -2.20
C ARG A 550 -8.24 19.54 -2.73
N ARG A 551 -7.67 18.68 -1.87
CA ARG A 551 -6.53 17.83 -2.21
C ARG A 551 -6.96 16.70 -3.15
N HIS A 552 -6.22 16.54 -4.24
CA HIS A 552 -6.44 15.52 -5.26
C HIS A 552 -5.09 14.99 -5.82
N TYR A 553 -4.09 14.85 -4.94
CA TYR A 553 -2.75 14.41 -5.36
C TYR A 553 -2.71 12.90 -5.61
N GLU A 554 -3.56 12.16 -4.92
CA GLU A 554 -3.64 10.69 -4.95
C GLU A 554 -3.90 10.16 -6.37
N GLU A 555 -4.67 10.91 -7.17
CA GLU A 555 -4.99 10.58 -8.56
C GLU A 555 -3.75 10.45 -9.47
N MET A 556 -2.63 11.11 -9.15
CA MET A 556 -1.38 11.01 -9.90
C MET A 556 -0.79 9.61 -9.87
N LEU A 557 -0.97 8.91 -8.76
CA LEU A 557 -0.47 7.58 -8.49
C LEU A 557 -1.63 6.59 -8.32
N SER A 558 -2.68 6.71 -9.12
CA SER A 558 -3.77 5.74 -9.18
C SER A 558 -3.77 4.98 -10.51
N ALA A 559 -4.25 3.73 -10.49
CA ALA A 559 -4.55 2.98 -11.71
C ALA A 559 -5.65 3.65 -12.54
N GLY A 560 -6.66 4.28 -11.90
CA GLY A 560 -7.74 4.95 -12.61
C GLY A 560 -9.01 5.12 -11.79
N SER A 561 -9.98 5.85 -12.35
CA SER A 561 -11.14 6.31 -11.62
C SER A 561 -12.19 5.27 -11.27
N SER A 562 -12.09 4.04 -11.80
CA SER A 562 -12.94 2.90 -11.43
C SER A 562 -12.26 1.94 -10.44
N ALA A 563 -11.03 2.22 -10.01
CA ALA A 563 -10.30 1.34 -9.10
C ALA A 563 -11.04 1.14 -7.76
N GLY A 564 -11.70 2.21 -7.27
CA GLY A 564 -12.53 2.17 -6.06
C GLY A 564 -13.70 1.21 -6.20
N SER A 565 -14.62 1.47 -7.12
CA SER A 565 -15.82 0.64 -7.32
C SER A 565 -15.49 -0.80 -7.66
N THR A 566 -14.45 -1.02 -8.47
CA THR A 566 -14.03 -2.37 -8.87
C THR A 566 -13.52 -3.16 -7.66
N THR A 567 -12.61 -2.57 -6.87
CA THR A 567 -12.05 -3.24 -5.68
C THR A 567 -13.11 -3.49 -4.62
N VAL A 568 -13.97 -2.49 -4.35
CA VAL A 568 -15.07 -2.63 -3.37
C VAL A 568 -16.09 -3.68 -3.83
N SER A 569 -16.41 -3.75 -5.12
CA SER A 569 -17.31 -4.78 -5.65
C SER A 569 -16.76 -6.18 -5.38
N VAL A 570 -15.48 -6.41 -5.64
CA VAL A 570 -14.81 -7.69 -5.40
C VAL A 570 -14.79 -8.06 -3.92
N LEU A 571 -14.45 -7.11 -3.04
CA LEU A 571 -14.48 -7.33 -1.59
C LEU A 571 -15.90 -7.64 -1.08
N ASN A 572 -16.90 -6.93 -1.60
CA ASN A 572 -18.31 -7.13 -1.27
C ASN A 572 -18.81 -8.49 -1.76
N GLU A 573 -18.39 -8.95 -2.94
CA GLU A 573 -18.69 -10.29 -3.45
C GLU A 573 -18.04 -11.38 -2.59
N LEU A 574 -16.79 -11.20 -2.17
CA LEU A 574 -16.12 -12.11 -1.23
C LEU A 574 -16.91 -12.21 0.07
N ALA A 575 -17.21 -11.08 0.72
CA ALA A 575 -17.98 -11.03 1.96
C ALA A 575 -19.36 -11.69 1.81
N LYS A 576 -20.12 -11.32 0.77
CA LYS A 576 -21.45 -11.91 0.49
C LYS A 576 -21.35 -13.41 0.26
N SER A 577 -20.35 -13.89 -0.47
CA SER A 577 -20.20 -15.33 -0.78
C SER A 577 -19.87 -16.20 0.43
N ILE A 578 -19.36 -15.61 1.51
CA ILE A 578 -18.96 -16.31 2.73
C ILE A 578 -20.07 -16.23 3.77
N ASN A 579 -20.78 -15.11 3.84
CA ASN A 579 -21.82 -14.84 4.84
C ASN A 579 -23.25 -15.22 4.39
N SER A 580 -23.42 -15.69 3.14
CA SER A 580 -24.73 -16.05 2.55
C SER A 580 -25.26 -17.41 2.95
#